data_AF-A0A418ZZT1-F1
#
_entry.id   AF-A0A418ZZT1-F1
#
_cell.length_a   1.000
_cell.length_b   1.000
_cell.length_c   1.000
_cell.angle_alpha   90.00
_cell.angle_beta   90.00
_cell.angle_gamma   90.00
#
_symmetry.space_group_name_H-M   'P 1'
#
loop_
_entity.id
_entity.type
_entity.pdbx_description
1 polymer ?
#
loop_
_entity_poly.entity_id
_entity_poly.type
_entity_poly.pdbx_seq_one_letter_code
_entity_poly.pdbx_strand_id
1 'polypeptide(L)' 'MTPTELKQARQSLGLSTAQLAALLDTDPQTIRRMEQSESASTFRTPAPRMVRLIRAYLDGYRPTDWPKGDDK' A
#
# COMPACT_ATOMS: atom_id res chain seq x y z
N MET A 1 -2.20 -11.40 -0.08
CA MET A 1 -3.02 -10.19 -0.19
C MET A 1 -3.25 -9.97 -1.67
N THR A 2 -4.50 -10.00 -2.11
CA THR A 2 -4.92 -9.79 -3.50
C THR A 2 -4.84 -8.29 -3.86
N PRO A 3 -4.92 -7.93 -5.15
CA PRO A 3 -4.94 -6.52 -5.56
C PRO A 3 -6.07 -5.71 -4.92
N THR A 4 -7.27 -6.30 -4.87
CA THR A 4 -8.44 -5.67 -4.26
C THR A 4 -8.25 -5.49 -2.75
N GLU A 5 -7.72 -6.49 -2.05
CA GLU A 5 -7.42 -6.38 -0.62
C GLU A 5 -6.37 -5.30 -0.34
N LEU A 6 -5.33 -5.19 -1.18
CA LEU A 6 -4.28 -4.18 -1.02
C LEU A 6 -4.84 -2.76 -1.23
N LYS A 7 -5.66 -2.58 -2.26
CA LYS A 7 -6.34 -1.31 -2.53
C LYS A 7 -7.28 -0.92 -1.38
N GLN A 8 -8.06 -1.86 -0.88
CA GLN A 8 -8.96 -1.64 0.26
C GLN A 8 -8.18 -1.29 1.52
N ALA A 9 -7.09 -2.01 1.82
CA ALA A 9 -6.23 -1.72 2.96
C ALA A 9 -5.65 -0.30 2.89
N ARG A 10 -5.16 0.11 1.72
CA ARG A 10 -4.65 1.47 1.53
C ARG A 10 -5.74 2.52 1.79
N GLN A 11 -6.93 2.30 1.24
CA GLN A 11 -8.07 3.23 1.42
C GLN A 11 -8.55 3.28 2.87
N SER A 12 -8.63 2.15 3.58
CA SER A 12 -9.02 2.13 5.00
C SER A 12 -8.00 2.79 5.91
N LEU A 13 -6.73 2.79 5.51
CA LEU A 13 -5.66 3.52 6.20
C LEU A 13 -5.64 5.02 5.88
N GLY A 14 -6.49 5.49 4.96
CA GLY A 14 -6.53 6.89 4.54
C GLY A 14 -5.31 7.33 3.72
N LEU A 15 -4.59 6.39 3.11
CA LEU A 15 -3.32 6.67 2.42
C LEU A 15 -3.51 6.89 0.92
N SER A 16 -2.81 7.88 0.38
CA SER A 16 -2.57 7.97 -1.07
C SER A 16 -1.63 6.87 -1.55
N THR A 17 -1.58 6.61 -2.86
CA THR A 17 -0.61 5.65 -3.42
C THR A 17 0.83 6.06 -3.15
N ALA A 18 1.11 7.37 -3.12
CA ALA A 18 2.46 7.89 -2.86
C ALA A 18 2.86 7.74 -1.39
N GLN A 19 1.92 7.98 -0.48
CA GLN A 19 2.12 7.79 0.95
C GLN A 19 2.37 6.33 1.31
N LEU A 20 1.56 5.40 0.78
CA LEU A 20 1.82 3.97 0.98
C LEU A 20 3.16 3.54 0.36
N ALA A 21 3.51 4.09 -0.80
CA ALA A 21 4.80 3.79 -1.43
C ALA A 21 5.98 4.23 -0.56
N ALA A 22 5.92 5.44 0.01
CA ALA A 22 6.95 5.95 0.93
C ALA A 22 7.10 5.06 2.17
N LEU A 23 5.99 4.67 2.81
CA LEU A 23 6.00 3.79 3.99
C LEU A 23 6.55 2.39 3.70
N LEU A 24 6.40 1.91 2.46
CA LEU A 24 6.90 0.61 2.02
C LEU A 24 8.27 0.68 1.34
N ASP A 25 8.91 1.84 1.33
CA ASP A 25 10.18 2.13 0.66
C ASP A 25 10.18 1.67 -0.80
N THR A 26 9.19 2.15 -1.55
CA THR A 26 9.00 1.85 -2.97
C THR A 26 8.41 3.05 -3.72
N ASP A 27 8.14 2.89 -5.01
CA ASP A 27 7.59 3.94 -5.85
C ASP A 27 6.05 3.83 -6.03
N PRO A 28 5.34 4.94 -6.30
CA PRO A 28 3.88 4.92 -6.45
C PRO A 28 3.38 4.07 -7.64
N GLN A 29 4.20 3.88 -8.68
CA GLN A 29 3.84 3.04 -9.83
C GLN A 29 3.86 1.56 -9.44
N THR A 30 4.78 1.15 -8.56
CA THR A 30 4.81 -0.20 -7.99
C THR A 30 3.54 -0.50 -7.19
N ILE A 31 3.05 0.45 -6.36
CA ILE A 31 1.76 0.30 -5.67
C ILE A 31 0.60 0.14 -6.67
N ARG A 32 0.52 1.00 -7.69
CA ARG A 32 -0.51 0.90 -8.73
C ARG A 32 -0.46 -0.45 -9.46
N ARG A 33 0.75 -0.98 -9.70
CA ARG A 33 0.93 -2.30 -10.32
C ARG A 33 0.57 -3.48 -9.42
N MET A 34 0.55 -3.29 -8.11
CA MET A 34 0.06 -4.28 -7.14
C MET A 34 -1.46 -4.22 -6.98
N GLU A 35 -2.08 -3.05 -7.19
CA GLU A 35 -3.54 -2.84 -7.08
C GLU A 35 -4.33 -3.15 -8.36
N GLN A 36 -3.66 -3.32 -9.50
CA GLN A 36 -4.31 -3.68 -10.76
C GLN A 36 -4.70 -5.17 -10.82
N SER A 37 -5.54 -5.53 -11.79
CA SER A 37 -5.91 -6.92 -12.06
C SER A 37 -4.69 -7.83 -12.22
N GLU A 38 -4.75 -9.03 -11.65
CA GLU A 38 -3.69 -10.04 -11.79
C GLU A 38 -3.47 -10.47 -13.25
N SER A 39 -4.47 -10.28 -14.11
CA SER A 39 -4.38 -10.53 -15.55
C SER A 39 -3.60 -9.47 -16.34
N ALA A 40 -3.26 -8.33 -15.74
CA ALA A 40 -2.52 -7.28 -16.42
C ALA A 40 -1.04 -7.66 -16.60
N SER A 41 -0.49 -7.42 -17.78
CA SER A 41 0.91 -7.79 -18.13
C SER A 41 1.97 -7.11 -17.24
N THR A 42 1.62 -5.99 -16.60
CA THR A 42 2.51 -5.26 -15.69
C THR A 42 2.22 -5.53 -14.22
N PHE A 43 1.31 -6.47 -13.90
CA PHE A 43 0.97 -6.85 -12.54
C PHE A 43 2.22 -7.26 -11.76
N ARG A 44 2.24 -6.90 -10.47
CA ARG A 44 3.31 -7.25 -9.55
C ARG A 44 2.70 -7.75 -8.25
N THR A 45 3.10 -8.94 -7.84
CA THR A 45 2.74 -9.49 -6.52
C THR A 45 3.47 -8.71 -5.42
N PRO A 46 2.77 -8.24 -4.36
CA PRO A 46 3.42 -7.59 -3.24
C PRO A 46 4.38 -8.55 -2.52
N ALA A 47 5.58 -8.08 -2.21
CA ALA A 47 6.56 -8.88 -1.48
C ALA A 47 6.03 -9.23 -0.07
N PRO A 48 6.39 -10.39 0.51
CA PRO A 48 5.92 -10.79 1.84
C PRO A 48 6.16 -9.75 2.95
N ARG A 49 7.27 -8.99 2.88
CA ARG A 49 7.56 -7.90 3.81
C ARG A 49 6.54 -6.76 3.75
N MET A 50 6.07 -6.41 2.55
CA MET A 50 5.05 -5.38 2.34
C MET A 50 3.73 -5.83 2.93
N VAL A 51 3.34 -7.09 2.69
CA VAL A 51 2.11 -7.66 3.25
C VAL A 51 2.14 -7.64 4.79
N ARG A 52 3.28 -7.96 5.41
CA ARG A 52 3.44 -7.87 6.87
C ARG A 52 3.28 -6.44 7.40
N LEU A 53 3.92 -5.46 6.75
CA LEU A 53 3.79 -4.05 7.14
C LEU A 53 2.37 -3.52 6.97
N ILE A 54 1.71 -3.82 5.84
CA ILE A 54 0.32 -3.40 5.60
C ILE A 54 -0.60 -3.97 6.68
N ARG A 55 -0.43 -5.25 7.06
CA ARG A 55 -1.19 -5.85 8.17
C ARG A 55 -0.91 -5.15 9.49
N ALA A 56 0.35 -4.90 9.83
CA ALA A 56 0.69 -4.15 11.04
C ALA A 56 0.02 -2.77 11.06
N TYR A 57 -0.04 -2.07 9.93
CA TYR A 57 -0.76 -0.80 9.82
C TYR A 57 -2.28 -0.98 10.02
N LEU A 58 -2.89 -2.03 9.47
CA LEU A 58 -4.30 -2.33 9.73
C LEU A 58 -4.56 -2.65 11.22
N ASP A 59 -3.60 -3.27 11.89
CA ASP A 59 -3.64 -3.58 13.33
C ASP A 59 -3.33 -2.37 14.23
N GLY A 60 -3.11 -1.19 13.65
CA GLY A 60 -2.94 0.08 14.37
C GLY A 60 -1.49 0.54 14.56
N TYR A 61 -0.49 -0.21 14.11
CA TYR A 61 0.90 0.26 14.15
C TYR A 61 1.11 1.47 13.24
N ARG A 62 1.77 2.53 13.74
CA ARG A 62 2.08 3.75 12.99
C ARG A 62 3.56 4.09 13.24
N PRO A 63 4.47 3.98 12.25
CA PRO A 63 5.85 4.42 12.40
C PRO A 63 5.94 5.95 12.57
N THR A 64 7.11 6.42 12.99
CA THR A 64 7.36 7.85 13.30
C THR A 64 7.19 8.78 12.10
N ASP A 65 7.36 8.26 10.89
CA ASP A 65 7.21 8.95 9.61
C ASP A 65 5.80 8.78 9.00
N TRP A 66 4.81 8.34 9.80
CA TRP A 66 3.45 8.22 9.30
C TRP A 66 2.95 9.56 8.72
N PRO A 67 2.39 9.57 7.51
CA PRO A 67 1.94 10.79 6.88
C PRO A 67 0.83 11.43 7.70
N LYS A 68 1.05 12.68 8.09
CA LYS A 68 0.01 13.55 8.64
C LYS A 68 -0.86 13.93 7.45
N GLY A 69 -2.13 13.53 7.47
CA GLY A 69 -3.01 13.56 6.30
C GLY A 69 -2.86 14.84 5.46
N ASP A 70 -2.86 14.69 4.14
CA ASP A 70 -2.89 15.84 3.25
C ASP A 70 -4.23 16.55 3.44
N ASP A 71 -4.18 17.83 3.85
CA ASP A 71 -5.27 18.78 3.63
C ASP A 71 -5.64 18.67 2.15
N LYS A 72 -6.84 18.17 1.91
CA LYS A 72 -7.34 17.88 0.57
C LYS A 72 -7.66 19.16 -0.17
#